data_AF-A0A348MMT4-F1
#
_entry.id   AF-A0A348MMT4-F1
#
_cell.length_a   1.000
_cell.length_b   1.000
_cell.length_c   1.000
_cell.angle_alpha   90.00
_cell.angle_beta   90.00
_cell.angle_gamma   90.00
#
_symmetry.space_group_name_H-M   'P 1'
#
loop_
_entity.id
_entity.type
_entity.pdbx_description
1 polymer ?
#
loop_
_entity_poly.entity_id
_entity_poly.type
_entity_poly.pdbx_seq_one_letter_code
_entity_poly.pdbx_strand_id
1 'polypeptide(L)' 'MKDITIEQLSLMLKSKGEDSELIRKKANSLTEKIFGRNIYLRGIIEFSNLCTKDCLYCGIRRSNKNLERYTIEKEE' A
#
# COMPACT_ATOMS: atom_id res chain seq x y z
N MET A 1 22.70 3.13 0.57
CA MET A 1 21.72 3.21 -0.54
C MET A 1 22.04 4.44 -1.34
N LYS A 2 21.92 4.42 -2.67
CA LYS A 2 22.03 5.67 -3.44
C LYS A 2 20.76 6.47 -3.21
N ASP A 3 20.91 7.73 -2.85
CA ASP A 3 19.79 8.66 -2.79
C ASP A 3 19.28 8.90 -4.22
N ILE A 4 17.98 8.66 -4.41
CA ILE A 4 17.28 8.95 -5.66
C ILE A 4 16.76 10.38 -5.55
N THR A 5 17.17 11.27 -6.47
CA THR A 5 16.66 12.65 -6.47
C THR A 5 15.20 12.71 -6.92
N ILE A 6 14.52 13.82 -6.65
CA ILE A 6 13.12 14.02 -7.07
C ILE A 6 13.00 13.97 -8.60
N GLU A 7 13.98 14.52 -9.32
CA GLU A 7 14.03 14.51 -10.78
C GLU A 7 14.16 13.08 -11.31
N GLN A 8 15.06 12.28 -10.72
CA GLN A 8 15.23 10.88 -11.06
C GLN A 8 13.98 10.06 -10.77
N LEU A 9 13.35 10.28 -9.61
CA LEU A 9 12.09 9.62 -9.24
C LEU A 9 10.98 9.97 -10.23
N SER A 10 10.83 11.25 -10.58
CA SER A 10 9.85 11.73 -11.56
C SER A 10 10.05 11.08 -12.93
N LEU A 11 11.30 10.93 -13.36
CA LEU A 11 11.64 10.24 -14.61
C LEU A 11 11.25 8.75 -14.55
N MET A 12 11.60 8.06 -13.46
CA MET A 12 11.25 6.65 -13.26
C MET A 12 9.74 6.42 -13.27
N LEU A 13 8.95 7.28 -12.61
CA LEU A 13 7.49 7.19 -12.57
C LEU A 13 6.83 7.40 -13.94
N LYS A 14 7.48 8.11 -14.86
CA LYS A 14 6.99 8.35 -16.23
C LYS A 14 7.46 7.31 -17.25
N SER A 15 8.36 6.42 -16.86
CA SER A 15 8.94 5.40 -17.74
C SER A 15 7.88 4.45 -18.30
N LYS A 16 8.11 3.94 -19.52
CA LYS A 16 7.24 2.99 -20.22
C LYS A 16 8.09 1.95 -20.96
N GLY A 17 7.46 0.87 -21.43
CA GLY A 17 8.14 -0.16 -22.21
C GLY A 17 9.34 -0.76 -21.48
N GLU A 18 10.46 -0.90 -22.19
CA GLU A 18 11.70 -1.52 -21.71
C GLU A 18 12.26 -0.84 -20.45
N ASP A 19 12.19 0.49 -20.36
CA ASP A 19 12.67 1.24 -19.19
C ASP A 19 11.89 0.84 -17.92
N SER A 20 10.57 0.69 -18.04
CA SER A 20 9.73 0.26 -16.91
C SER A 20 10.05 -1.18 -16.48
N GLU A 21 10.42 -2.05 -17.44
CA GLU A 21 10.82 -3.42 -17.17
C GLU A 21 12.18 -3.49 -16.47
N LEU A 22 13.13 -2.67 -16.90
CA LEU A 22 14.43 -2.54 -16.27
C LEU A 22 14.30 -2.10 -14.80
N ILE A 23 13.43 -1.11 -14.53
CA ILE A 23 13.15 -0.65 -13.17
C ILE A 23 12.57 -1.78 -12.32
N ARG A 24 11.58 -2.54 -12.84
CA ARG A 24 11.01 -3.70 -12.13
C ARG A 24 12.05 -4.78 -11.84
N LYS A 25 12.89 -5.13 -12.82
CA LYS A 25 13.98 -6.11 -12.65
C LYS A 25 14.97 -5.67 -11.57
N LYS A 26 15.34 -4.38 -11.56
CA LYS A 26 16.25 -3.83 -10.55
C LYS A 26 15.64 -3.86 -9.16
N ALA A 27 14.35 -3.50 -9.03
CA ALA A 27 13.62 -3.58 -7.78
C ALA A 27 13.55 -5.02 -7.27
N ASN A 28 13.20 -5.99 -8.12
CA ASN A 28 13.13 -7.41 -7.74
C ASN A 28 14.49 -7.95 -7.27
N SER A 29 15.57 -7.65 -8.00
CA SER A 29 16.94 -8.04 -7.60
C SER A 29 17.34 -7.46 -6.23
N LEU A 30 16.95 -6.21 -5.94
CA LEU A 30 17.20 -5.60 -4.64
C LEU A 30 16.35 -6.24 -3.53
N THR A 31 15.08 -6.51 -3.79
CA THR A 31 14.18 -7.23 -2.88
C THR A 31 14.75 -8.61 -2.55
N GLU A 32 15.14 -9.41 -3.54
CA GLU A 32 15.75 -10.73 -3.32
C GLU A 32 17.07 -10.63 -2.53
N LYS A 33 17.89 -9.60 -2.78
CA LYS A 33 19.12 -9.39 -2.03
C LYS A 33 18.87 -9.08 -0.54
N ILE A 34 17.83 -8.33 -0.22
CA ILE A 34 17.55 -7.86 1.16
C ILE A 34 16.71 -8.89 1.92
N PHE A 35 15.67 -9.43 1.30
CA PHE A 35 14.66 -10.26 1.95
C PHE A 35 14.75 -11.74 1.55
N GLY A 36 15.62 -12.10 0.61
CA GLY A 36 15.62 -13.42 0.00
C GLY A 36 14.36 -13.66 -0.83
N ARG A 37 13.98 -14.93 -0.96
CA ARG A 37 12.71 -15.34 -1.58
C ARG A 37 11.60 -15.61 -0.56
N ASN A 38 11.76 -15.09 0.65
CA ASN A 38 10.80 -15.28 1.74
C ASN A 38 9.58 -14.37 1.54
N ILE A 39 8.39 -14.95 1.75
CA ILE A 39 7.12 -14.20 1.77
C ILE A 39 6.62 -14.14 3.22
N TYR A 40 6.48 -12.94 3.75
CA TYR A 40 6.02 -12.70 5.12
C TYR A 40 4.50 -12.52 5.12
N LEU A 41 3.78 -13.51 5.64
CA LEU A 41 2.33 -13.45 5.77
C LEU A 41 1.92 -12.58 6.96
N ARG A 42 0.85 -11.80 6.79
CA ARG A 42 0.27 -10.94 7.84
C ARG A 42 -1.24 -11.12 7.84
N GLY A 43 -1.79 -11.56 8.96
CA GLY A 43 -3.23 -11.52 9.21
C GLY A 43 -3.63 -10.11 9.62
N ILE A 44 -4.66 -9.57 8.99
CA ILE A 44 -5.25 -8.28 9.37
C ILE A 44 -6.60 -8.53 10.02
N ILE A 45 -6.87 -7.83 11.12
CA ILE A 45 -8.17 -7.83 11.79
C ILE A 45 -8.69 -6.38 11.74
N GLU A 46 -9.73 -6.17 10.93
CA GLU A 46 -10.44 -4.90 10.87
C GLU A 46 -11.54 -4.91 11.93
N PHE A 47 -11.20 -4.54 13.16
CA PHE A 47 -12.09 -4.71 14.32
C PHE A 47 -13.26 -3.72 14.37
N SER A 48 -13.23 -2.64 13.58
CA SER A 48 -14.33 -1.67 13.51
C SER A 48 -14.29 -0.92 12.20
N ASN A 49 -15.46 -0.56 11.69
CA ASN A 49 -15.60 0.35 10.57
C ASN A 49 -16.16 1.74 10.97
N LEU A 50 -16.20 2.04 12.27
CA LEU A 50 -16.54 3.37 12.76
C LEU A 50 -15.41 4.35 12.47
N CYS A 51 -15.74 5.47 11.81
CA CYS A 51 -14.77 6.49 11.48
C CYS A 51 -15.36 7.88 11.68
N THR A 52 -14.62 8.75 12.37
CA THR A 52 -15.00 10.16 12.61
C THR A 52 -14.56 11.09 11.49
N LYS A 53 -13.78 10.59 10.53
CA LYS A 53 -13.28 11.34 9.38
C LYS A 53 -14.19 11.21 8.18
N ASP A 54 -13.98 12.10 7.21
CA ASP A 54 -14.81 12.20 6.01
C ASP A 54 -14.00 12.18 4.71
N CYS A 55 -13.01 11.27 4.64
CA CYS A 55 -12.13 11.14 3.48
C CYS A 55 -12.93 10.83 2.21
N LEU A 56 -12.74 11.62 1.16
CA LEU A 56 -13.54 11.56 -0.08
C LEU A 56 -13.37 10.23 -0.85
N TYR A 57 -12.24 9.55 -0.67
CA TYR A 57 -11.94 8.26 -1.29
C TYR A 57 -12.34 7.05 -0.44
N CYS A 58 -12.78 7.26 0.81
CA CYS A 58 -12.94 6.19 1.79
C CYS A 58 -14.40 5.75 1.93
N GLY A 59 -14.67 4.46 1.69
CA GLY A 59 -16.01 3.89 1.81
C GLY A 59 -16.59 3.92 3.23
N ILE A 60 -15.75 3.88 4.26
CA ILE A 60 -16.18 3.91 5.68
C ILE A 60 -16.30 5.32 6.26
N ARG A 61 -16.17 6.38 5.44
CA ARG A 61 -16.28 7.77 5.88
C ARG A 61 -17.58 8.04 6.67
N ARG A 62 -17.56 8.97 7.63
CA ARG A 62 -18.67 9.23 8.57
C ARG A 62 -20.01 9.58 7.91
N SER A 63 -19.95 10.20 6.73
CA SER A 63 -21.13 10.66 5.99
C SER A 63 -21.77 9.56 5.15
N ASN A 64 -21.09 8.42 4.92
CA ASN A 64 -21.73 7.26 4.29
C ASN A 64 -22.71 6.62 5.28
N LYS A 65 -24.00 6.90 5.08
CA LYS A 65 -25.11 6.37 5.89
C LYS A 65 -25.68 5.06 5.36
N ASN A 66 -25.21 4.61 4.20
CA ASN A 66 -25.65 3.37 3.55
C ASN A 66 -24.78 2.16 3.93
N LEU A 67 -23.91 2.32 4.95
CA LEU A 67 -23.02 1.29 5.45
C LEU A 67 -23.43 0.90 6.88
N GLU A 68 -23.63 -0.39 7.10
CA GLU A 68 -23.82 -0.95 8.44
C GLU A 68 -22.55 -0.79 9.28
N ARG A 69 -22.70 -0.27 10.50
CA ARG A 69 -21.57 0.05 11.38
C ARG A 69 -21.36 -1.05 12.41
N TYR A 70 -20.11 -1.44 12.60
CA TYR A 70 -19.75 -2.47 13.57
C TYR A 70 -18.49 -2.11 14.35
N THR A 71 -18.40 -2.72 15.53
CA THR A 71 -17.20 -2.86 16.35
C THR A 71 -17.24 -4.28 16.91
N ILE A 72 -16.18 -5.05 16.69
CA ILE A 72 -16.00 -6.39 17.26
C ILE A 72 -15.80 -6.24 18.77
N GLU A 73 -16.51 -7.05 19.56
CA GLU A 73 -16.36 -7.05 21.01
C GLU A 73 -15.03 -7.66 21.44
N LYS A 74 -14.51 -7.30 22.62
CA LYS A 74 -13.15 -7.67 23.04
C LYS A 74 -12.97 -9.19 23.20
N GLU A 75 -14.05 -9.90 23.47
CA GLU A 75 -14.07 -11.35 23.66
C GLU A 75 -14.24 -12.15 22.34
N GLU A 76 -14.41 -11.47 21.20
CA GLU A 76 -14.46 -12.06 19.86
C GLU A 76 -13.09 -12.07 19.14
#